data_AF-C6LFA6-F1
#
_entry.id   AF-C6LFA6-F1
#
_cell.length_a   1.000
_cell.length_b   1.000
_cell.length_c   1.000
_cell.angle_alpha   90.00
_cell.angle_beta   90.00
_cell.angle_gamma   90.00
#
_symmetry.space_group_name_H-M   'P 1'
#
loop_
_entity.id
_entity.type
_entity.pdbx_description
1 polymer ?
#
loop_
_entity_poly.entity_id
_entity_poly.type
_entity_poly.pdbx_seq_one_letter_code
_entity_poly.pdbx_strand_id
1 'polypeptide(L)'
;MKTELCNNIINQKVNNEENILVEITYANNKVKKYFEDYNKMKRKIPYEWVRTIKKHMDRLTAAECFGDFLKLGLGNPERLEGYRQIRYSLHVAPNARLIIEPDADQKTIMICTEIEVEGVSDYHGSKENWYIP
;
A
#
# COMPACT_ATOMS: atom_id res chain seq x y z
N MET A 1 9.62 35.98 -31.68
CA MET A 1 10.77 35.27 -31.05
C MET A 1 10.68 35.14 -29.52
N LYS A 2 10.04 36.05 -28.76
CA LYS A 2 9.88 35.90 -27.29
C LYS A 2 8.74 34.97 -26.85
N THR A 3 7.74 34.73 -27.69
CA THR A 3 6.54 33.92 -27.35
C THR A 3 6.79 32.42 -27.37
N GLU A 4 7.62 31.90 -28.28
CA GLU A 4 7.96 30.47 -28.32
C GLU A 4 8.83 30.04 -27.14
N LEU A 5 9.73 30.90 -26.68
CA LEU A 5 10.59 30.60 -25.53
C LEU A 5 9.77 30.51 -24.23
N CYS A 6 8.80 31.41 -24.03
CA CYS A 6 7.89 31.34 -22.88
C CYS A 6 6.95 30.13 -22.94
N ASN A 7 6.42 29.79 -24.12
CA ASN A 7 5.57 28.62 -24.29
C ASN A 7 6.32 27.31 -24.03
N ASN A 8 7.60 27.22 -24.43
CA ASN A 8 8.43 26.07 -24.12
C ASN A 8 8.80 25.98 -22.63
N ILE A 9 9.02 27.10 -21.93
CA ILE A 9 9.27 27.11 -20.48
C ILE A 9 8.00 26.74 -19.70
N ILE A 10 6.82 27.20 -20.13
CA ILE A 10 5.53 26.81 -19.53
C ILE A 10 5.28 25.31 -19.76
N ASN A 11 5.47 24.81 -20.98
CA ASN A 11 5.30 23.39 -21.28
C ASN A 11 6.35 22.50 -20.58
N GLN A 12 7.57 22.98 -20.34
CA GLN A 12 8.56 22.27 -19.53
C GLN A 12 8.21 22.26 -18.04
N LYS A 13 7.58 23.33 -17.51
CA LYS A 13 7.12 23.36 -16.11
C LYS A 13 5.90 22.50 -15.84
N VAL A 14 5.03 22.28 -16.83
CA VAL A 14 3.83 21.42 -16.69
C VAL A 14 4.18 19.92 -16.79
N ASN A 15 5.33 19.56 -17.35
CA ASN A 15 5.73 18.17 -17.57
C ASN A 15 6.67 17.58 -16.50
N ASN A 16 6.87 18.26 -15.36
CA ASN A 16 7.80 17.85 -14.30
C ASN A 16 7.15 17.63 -12.92
N GLU A 17 5.84 17.47 -12.86
CA GLU A 17 5.20 16.76 -11.75
C GLU A 17 5.02 15.32 -12.22
N GLU A 18 6.08 14.51 -12.15
CA GLU A 18 5.88 13.06 -12.11
C GLU A 18 4.96 12.84 -10.90
N ASN A 19 3.70 12.46 -11.17
CA ASN A 19 2.80 11.97 -10.14
C ASN A 19 3.43 10.69 -9.59
N ILE A 20 4.25 10.83 -8.55
CA ILE A 20 4.79 9.71 -7.81
C ILE A 20 3.60 9.13 -7.05
N LEU A 21 3.06 8.05 -7.60
CA LEU A 21 2.09 7.22 -6.90
C LEU A 21 2.85 6.35 -5.88
N VAL A 22 2.14 5.86 -4.86
CA VAL A 22 2.73 4.93 -3.90
C VAL A 22 3.27 3.69 -4.63
N GLU A 23 4.58 3.49 -4.55
CA GLU A 23 5.27 2.28 -4.98
C GLU A 23 5.03 1.15 -3.97
N ILE A 24 4.78 -0.05 -4.49
CA ILE A 24 4.49 -1.23 -3.68
C ILE A 24 5.60 -2.26 -3.90
N THR A 25 6.33 -2.54 -2.82
CA THR A 25 7.27 -3.64 -2.70
C THR A 25 6.66 -4.78 -1.87
N TYR A 26 7.39 -5.88 -1.73
CA TYR A 26 6.90 -7.08 -1.06
C TYR A 26 8.00 -7.70 -0.21
N ALA A 27 7.68 -8.04 1.04
CA ALA A 27 8.62 -8.58 2.03
C ALA A 27 9.40 -9.80 1.53
N ASN A 28 8.80 -10.59 0.64
CA ASN A 28 9.49 -11.67 -0.06
C ASN A 28 8.79 -12.11 -1.36
N ASN A 29 9.48 -12.96 -2.11
CA ASN A 29 8.99 -13.52 -3.38
C ASN A 29 7.73 -14.39 -3.26
N LYS A 30 7.39 -14.93 -2.07
CA LYS A 30 6.14 -15.68 -1.88
C LYS A 30 4.96 -14.73 -1.80
N VAL A 31 5.06 -13.66 -0.99
CA VAL A 31 4.06 -12.59 -0.93
C VAL A 31 3.82 -12.05 -2.33
N LYS A 32 4.89 -11.58 -3.00
CA LYS A 32 4.83 -11.01 -4.35
C LYS A 32 4.01 -11.88 -5.31
N LYS A 33 4.27 -13.19 -5.36
CA LYS A 33 3.56 -14.15 -6.23
C LYS A 33 2.05 -14.21 -6.00
N TYR A 34 1.55 -13.93 -4.80
CA TYR A 34 0.12 -13.91 -4.54
C TYR A 34 -0.53 -12.58 -4.94
N PHE A 35 0.17 -11.47 -4.72
CA PHE A 35 -0.34 -10.13 -5.04
C PHE A 35 -0.22 -9.77 -6.52
N GLU A 36 0.69 -10.40 -7.27
CA GLU A 36 0.76 -10.32 -8.74
C GLU A 36 -0.23 -11.28 -9.45
N ASP A 37 -0.67 -12.35 -8.80
CA ASP A 37 -1.65 -13.30 -9.35
C ASP A 37 -2.77 -13.60 -8.34
N TYR A 38 -3.83 -12.78 -8.40
CA TYR A 38 -5.01 -12.99 -7.56
C TYR A 38 -5.73 -14.32 -7.83
N ASN A 39 -5.58 -14.98 -8.98
CA ASN A 39 -6.14 -16.32 -9.18
C ASN A 39 -5.38 -17.37 -8.37
N LYS A 40 -4.09 -17.16 -8.13
CA LYS A 40 -3.32 -17.94 -7.15
C LYS A 40 -3.76 -17.63 -5.73
N MET A 41 -4.02 -16.37 -5.39
CA MET A 41 -4.51 -15.99 -4.05
C MET A 41 -5.88 -16.60 -3.75
N LYS A 42 -6.83 -16.59 -4.70
CA LYS A 42 -8.16 -17.21 -4.58
C LYS A 42 -8.13 -18.71 -4.29
N ARG A 43 -7.06 -19.40 -4.69
CA ARG A 43 -6.87 -20.82 -4.39
C ARG A 43 -6.44 -21.09 -2.94
N LYS A 44 -6.03 -20.05 -2.20
CA LYS A 44 -5.52 -20.16 -0.83
C LYS A 44 -6.43 -19.55 0.24
N ILE A 45 -7.12 -18.46 -0.08
CA ILE A 45 -8.00 -17.75 0.85
C ILE A 45 -9.38 -17.50 0.23
N PRO A 46 -10.43 -17.23 1.03
CA PRO A 46 -11.78 -16.99 0.52
C PRO A 46 -11.85 -15.88 -0.54
N TYR A 47 -12.68 -16.09 -1.57
CA TYR A 47 -12.79 -15.15 -2.70
C TYR A 47 -13.12 -13.72 -2.28
N GLU A 48 -14.03 -13.55 -1.31
CA GLU A 48 -14.39 -12.22 -0.80
C GLU A 48 -13.21 -11.50 -0.14
N TRP A 49 -12.29 -12.24 0.51
CA TRP A 49 -11.07 -11.66 1.08
C TRP A 49 -10.17 -11.14 -0.04
N VAL A 50 -10.02 -11.91 -1.12
CA VAL A 50 -9.23 -11.49 -2.28
C VAL A 50 -9.80 -10.22 -2.91
N ARG A 51 -11.13 -10.09 -3.00
CA ARG A 51 -11.75 -8.85 -3.50
C ARG A 51 -11.45 -7.66 -2.61
N THR A 52 -11.53 -7.82 -1.29
CA THR A 52 -11.21 -6.76 -0.33
C THR A 52 -9.73 -6.38 -0.39
N ILE A 53 -8.83 -7.37 -0.44
CA ILE A 53 -7.38 -7.14 -0.60
C ILE A 53 -7.12 -6.37 -1.89
N LYS A 54 -7.64 -6.81 -3.03
CA LYS A 54 -7.46 -6.10 -4.31
C LYS A 54 -7.93 -4.65 -4.22
N LYS A 55 -9.08 -4.39 -3.58
CA LYS A 55 -9.57 -3.01 -3.39
C LYS A 55 -8.60 -2.17 -2.57
N HIS A 56 -7.97 -2.72 -1.54
CA HIS A 56 -6.96 -1.99 -0.77
C HIS A 56 -5.71 -1.71 -1.60
N MET A 57 -5.23 -2.70 -2.35
CA MET A 57 -4.10 -2.52 -3.27
C MET A 57 -4.38 -1.44 -4.30
N ASP A 58 -5.55 -1.49 -4.96
CA ASP A 58 -5.96 -0.49 -5.95
C ASP A 58 -6.00 0.94 -5.34
N ARG A 59 -6.44 1.07 -4.08
CA ARG A 59 -6.46 2.35 -3.36
C ARG A 59 -5.07 2.85 -2.98
N LEU A 60 -4.18 1.95 -2.54
CA LEU A 60 -2.80 2.29 -2.21
C LEU A 60 -2.08 2.81 -3.46
N THR A 61 -2.17 2.07 -4.58
CA THR A 61 -1.54 2.48 -5.85
C THR A 61 -2.14 3.74 -6.47
N ALA A 62 -3.35 4.13 -6.06
CA ALA A 62 -4.00 5.35 -6.55
C ALA A 62 -3.69 6.58 -5.68
N ALA A 63 -3.06 6.40 -4.52
CA ALA A 63 -2.68 7.50 -3.64
C ALA A 63 -1.33 8.10 -4.10
N GLU A 64 -1.21 9.42 -4.00
CA GLU A 64 0.06 10.14 -4.20
C GLU A 64 1.05 9.82 -3.06
N CYS A 65 0.55 9.72 -1.83
CA CYS A 65 1.33 9.26 -0.70
C CYS A 65 0.51 8.44 0.28
N PHE A 66 1.19 7.72 1.16
CA PHE A 66 0.57 6.92 2.21
C PHE A 66 -0.29 7.77 3.15
N GLY A 67 0.10 9.02 3.40
CA GLY A 67 -0.69 9.96 4.19
C GLY A 67 -2.07 10.25 3.59
N ASP A 68 -2.19 10.34 2.27
CA ASP A 68 -3.48 10.54 1.60
C ASP A 68 -4.35 9.29 1.67
N PHE A 69 -3.74 8.11 1.53
CA PHE A 69 -4.42 6.85 1.80
C PHE A 69 -4.97 6.81 3.25
N LEU A 70 -4.18 7.22 4.25
CA LEU A 70 -4.62 7.26 5.65
C LEU A 70 -5.80 8.23 5.86
N LYS A 71 -5.76 9.42 5.25
CA LYS A 71 -6.85 10.42 5.35
C LYS A 71 -8.18 9.90 4.79
N LEU A 72 -8.15 9.04 3.78
CA LEU A 72 -9.37 8.41 3.24
C LEU A 72 -10.04 7.47 4.25
N GLY A 73 -9.27 6.90 5.20
CA GLY A 73 -9.77 6.00 6.24
C GLY A 73 -10.37 4.68 5.71
N LEU A 74 -10.25 4.41 4.42
CA LEU A 74 -10.87 3.24 3.78
C LEU A 74 -10.12 1.97 4.16
N GLY A 75 -10.86 0.97 4.64
CA GLY A 75 -10.27 -0.28 5.12
C GLY A 75 -9.80 -0.23 6.56
N ASN A 76 -10.18 0.81 7.32
CA ASN A 76 -9.87 0.99 8.74
C ASN A 76 -8.36 0.81 9.02
N PRO A 77 -7.50 1.67 8.47
CA PRO A 77 -6.07 1.59 8.72
C PRO A 77 -5.77 1.79 10.21
N GLU A 78 -5.12 0.80 10.81
CA GLU A 78 -4.72 0.81 12.22
C GLU A 78 -3.21 0.61 12.32
N ARG A 79 -2.53 1.53 13.01
CA ARG A 79 -1.10 1.37 13.31
C ARG A 79 -0.91 0.24 14.31
N LEU A 80 0.03 -0.66 14.03
CA LEU A 80 0.38 -1.76 14.92
C LEU A 80 1.45 -1.33 15.93
N GLU A 81 1.34 -1.87 17.13
CA GLU A 81 2.30 -1.68 18.22
C GLU A 81 3.18 -2.92 18.40
N GLY A 82 4.33 -2.76 19.05
CA GLY A 82 5.25 -3.87 19.35
C GLY A 82 6.21 -4.26 18.22
N TYR A 83 6.15 -3.59 17.07
CA TYR A 83 7.10 -3.74 15.98
C TYR A 83 8.19 -2.67 16.01
N ARG A 84 9.41 -3.04 15.58
CA ARG A 84 10.53 -2.09 15.47
C ARG A 84 10.28 -1.04 14.38
N GLN A 85 9.78 -1.50 13.24
CA GLN A 85 9.35 -0.67 12.12
C GLN A 85 7.85 -0.34 12.23
N ILE A 86 7.45 0.76 11.59
CA ILE A 86 6.06 1.18 11.59
C ILE A 86 5.25 0.25 10.69
N ARG A 87 4.23 -0.40 11.25
CA ARG A 87 3.32 -1.25 10.49
C ARG A 87 1.90 -0.77 10.62
N TYR A 88 1.13 -0.97 9.57
CA TYR A 88 -0.31 -0.75 9.53
C TYR A 88 -1.02 -2.04 9.16
N SER A 89 -2.21 -2.20 9.74
CA SER A 89 -3.16 -3.23 9.35
C SER A 89 -4.34 -2.61 8.62
N LEU A 90 -4.78 -3.28 7.56
CA LEU A 90 -6.02 -2.98 6.86
C LEU A 90 -7.00 -4.13 7.05
N HIS A 91 -8.25 -3.81 7.40
CA HIS A 91 -9.28 -4.80 7.63
C HIS A 91 -9.65 -5.54 6.33
N VAL A 92 -9.47 -6.86 6.32
CA VAL A 92 -9.88 -7.74 5.20
C VAL A 92 -11.17 -8.49 5.54
N ALA A 93 -11.22 -9.06 6.74
CA ALA A 93 -12.34 -9.82 7.29
C ALA A 93 -12.27 -9.80 8.83
N PRO A 94 -13.28 -10.33 9.57
CA PRO A 94 -13.28 -10.26 11.03
C PRO A 94 -11.95 -10.66 11.67
N ASN A 95 -11.34 -11.75 11.23
CA ASN A 95 -10.06 -12.27 11.72
C ASN A 95 -8.89 -12.13 10.73
N ALA A 96 -9.00 -11.32 9.68
CA ALA A 96 -7.93 -11.18 8.69
C ALA A 96 -7.54 -9.72 8.49
N ARG A 97 -6.23 -9.48 8.45
CA ARG A 97 -5.63 -8.17 8.19
C ARG A 97 -4.61 -8.27 7.07
N LEU A 98 -4.61 -7.29 6.18
CA LEU A 98 -3.50 -7.03 5.27
C LEU A 98 -2.49 -6.17 6.04
N ILE A 99 -1.25 -6.64 6.13
CA ILE A 99 -0.18 -5.97 6.87
C ILE A 99 0.74 -5.27 5.87
N ILE A 100 1.02 -3.99 6.13
CA ILE A 100 1.87 -3.14 5.31
C ILE A 100 2.85 -2.38 6.19
N GLU A 101 4.04 -2.14 5.65
CA GLU A 101 5.14 -1.43 6.28
C GLU A 101 5.56 -0.27 5.38
N PRO A 102 5.15 0.97 5.66
CA PRO A 102 5.67 2.13 4.93
C PRO A 102 7.16 2.29 5.17
N ASP A 103 7.94 2.59 4.13
CA ASP A 103 9.35 2.97 4.29
C ASP A 103 9.44 4.41 4.80
N ALA A 104 9.11 4.58 6.07
CA ALA A 104 8.98 5.88 6.72
C ALA A 104 9.19 5.79 8.23
N ASP A 105 9.54 6.93 8.82
CA ASP A 105 9.47 7.13 10.26
C ASP A 105 8.21 7.95 10.63
N GLN A 106 8.05 8.25 11.91
CA GLN A 106 6.88 8.97 12.41
C GLN A 106 6.75 10.40 11.83
N LYS A 107 7.85 11.01 11.40
CA LYS A 107 7.86 12.36 10.82
C LYS A 107 7.55 12.33 9.32
N THR A 108 7.97 11.27 8.62
CA THR A 108 7.86 11.18 7.16
C THR A 108 6.67 10.37 6.66
N ILE A 109 5.97 9.63 7.53
CA ILE A 109 4.86 8.75 7.14
C ILE A 109 3.76 9.43 6.31
N MET A 110 3.46 10.70 6.60
CA MET A 110 2.39 11.44 5.92
C MET A 110 2.73 11.84 4.48
N ILE A 111 4.00 11.71 4.08
CA ILE A 111 4.50 12.01 2.73
C ILE A 111 5.21 10.80 2.10
N CYS A 112 5.08 9.61 2.72
CA CYS A 112 5.74 8.39 2.26
C CYS A 112 5.15 7.91 0.94
N THR A 113 6.00 7.56 -0.02
CA THR A 113 5.61 7.09 -1.36
C THR A 113 6.01 5.65 -1.62
N GLU A 114 6.56 4.93 -0.64
CA GLU A 114 6.95 3.53 -0.78
C GLU A 114 6.42 2.71 0.40
N ILE A 115 5.78 1.59 0.10
CA ILE A 115 5.32 0.64 1.11
C ILE A 115 5.77 -0.77 0.75
N GLU A 116 6.08 -1.56 1.77
CA GLU A 116 6.26 -2.99 1.66
C GLU A 116 5.00 -3.72 2.13
N VAL A 117 4.50 -4.64 1.31
CA VAL A 117 3.43 -5.56 1.72
C VAL A 117 4.03 -6.77 2.41
N GLU A 118 3.70 -6.95 3.67
CA GLU A 118 4.15 -8.07 4.50
C GLU A 118 3.32 -9.33 4.23
N GLY A 119 2.02 -9.17 3.95
CA GLY A 119 1.12 -10.29 3.68
C GLY A 119 -0.23 -10.17 4.35
N VAL A 120 -0.90 -11.31 4.58
CA VAL A 120 -2.23 -11.36 5.20
C VAL A 120 -2.18 -12.26 6.41
N SER A 121 -2.58 -11.75 7.58
CA SER A 121 -2.40 -12.41 8.88
C SER A 121 -3.67 -12.37 9.74
N ASP A 122 -3.81 -13.35 10.64
CA ASP A 122 -4.77 -13.30 11.74
C ASP A 122 -4.20 -12.48 12.89
N TYR A 123 -4.57 -11.21 12.94
CA TYR A 123 -3.99 -10.24 13.87
C TYR A 123 -4.72 -10.16 15.23
N HIS A 124 -5.53 -11.15 15.62
CA HIS A 124 -6.21 -11.15 16.94
C HIS A 124 -5.47 -11.95 18.03
N GLY A 125 -4.22 -12.35 17.82
CA GLY A 125 -3.47 -13.17 18.77
C GLY A 125 -1.96 -12.91 18.80
N SER A 126 -1.31 -13.35 19.88
CA SER A 126 0.14 -13.22 20.12
C SER A 126 1.03 -14.09 19.20
N LYS A 127 0.44 -14.76 18.21
CA LYS A 127 1.14 -15.60 17.24
C LYS A 127 0.86 -15.07 15.84
N GLU A 128 1.91 -14.82 15.08
CA GLU A 128 1.80 -14.42 13.69
C GLU A 128 1.33 -15.60 12.82
N ASN A 129 0.02 -15.71 12.65
CA ASN A 129 -0.59 -16.72 11.79
C ASN A 129 -0.84 -16.13 10.40
N TRP A 130 0.10 -16.37 9.48
CA TRP A 130 0.05 -15.86 8.12
C TRP A 130 -0.82 -16.72 7.19
N TYR A 131 -1.91 -16.15 6.68
CA TYR A 131 -2.66 -16.71 5.56
C TYR A 131 -1.87 -16.58 4.25
N ILE A 132 -1.23 -15.43 4.04
CA ILE A 132 -0.31 -15.15 2.93
C ILE A 132 1.02 -14.66 3.53
N PRO A 133 2.09 -15.48 3.49
CA PRO A 133 3.43 -15.13 3.96
C PRO A 133 4.40 -14.80 2.81
#